data_AF-A0A955X292-F1
#
_entry.id   AF-A0A955X292-F1
#
_cell.length_a   1.000
_cell.length_b   1.000
_cell.length_c   1.000
_cell.angle_alpha   90.00
_cell.angle_beta   90.00
_cell.angle_gamma   90.00
#
_symmetry.space_group_name_H-M   'P 1'
#
loop_
_entity.id
_entity.type
_entity.pdbx_description
1 polymer ?
#
loop_
_entity_poly.entity_id
_entity_poly.type
_entity_poly.pdbx_seq_one_letter_code
_entity_poly.pdbx_strand_id
1 'polypeptide(L)'
;MHVEARMRVAVFEWLRVLATVVVIYHHSALAYYGSPMRRWYVLDPDGTIAFEALLRIVDPFQMPAFFLIAGWLTARTLHRGRAGFVQRRLLRLGLPFLVGSYTLVPLLMYLKRTTQSGLQDRFTDYWLGAYLTHDYRAGYLWFLSMLLVFQLAAWSLHRARPRSFEPAPRP
;
A
#
# COMPACT_ATOMS: atom_id res chain seq x y z
N MET A 1 29.66 -15.18 -8.16
CA MET A 1 28.53 -14.39 -8.72
C MET A 1 27.13 -14.83 -8.25
N HIS A 2 26.76 -16.12 -8.25
CA HIS A 2 25.39 -16.53 -7.85
C HIS A 2 25.05 -16.32 -6.36
N VAL A 3 26.04 -16.40 -5.47
CA VAL A 3 25.86 -16.20 -4.01
C VAL A 3 25.53 -14.75 -3.69
N GLU A 4 26.28 -13.78 -4.24
CA GLU A 4 26.00 -12.35 -4.07
C GLU A 4 24.63 -11.94 -4.61
N ALA A 5 24.23 -12.48 -5.76
CA ALA A 5 22.92 -12.20 -6.35
C ALA A 5 21.76 -12.77 -5.50
N ARG A 6 21.96 -13.91 -4.81
CA ARG A 6 21.01 -14.47 -3.84
C ARG A 6 20.98 -13.64 -2.56
N MET A 7 22.14 -13.22 -2.07
CA MET A 7 22.26 -12.40 -0.86
C MET A 7 21.60 -11.03 -1.01
N ARG A 8 21.79 -10.35 -2.16
CA ARG A 8 21.10 -9.09 -2.47
C ARG A 8 19.57 -9.24 -2.45
N VAL A 9 19.04 -10.33 -2.99
CA VAL A 9 17.60 -10.61 -2.94
C VAL A 9 17.14 -10.81 -1.51
N ALA A 10 17.87 -11.62 -0.73
CA ALA A 10 17.53 -11.85 0.67
C ALA A 10 17.47 -10.54 1.46
N VAL A 11 18.41 -9.61 1.25
CA VAL A 11 18.40 -8.28 1.89
C VAL A 11 17.11 -7.51 1.57
N PHE A 12 16.72 -7.40 0.31
CA PHE A 12 15.48 -6.71 -0.07
C PHE A 12 14.21 -7.40 0.45
N GLU A 13 14.22 -8.73 0.54
CA GLU A 13 13.11 -9.49 1.13
C GLU A 13 13.00 -9.24 2.64
N TRP A 14 14.13 -9.25 3.37
CA TRP A 14 14.16 -8.93 4.81
C TRP A 14 13.79 -7.48 5.09
N LEU A 15 14.26 -6.53 4.27
CA LEU A 15 13.85 -5.13 4.36
C LEU A 15 12.34 -4.99 4.17
N ARG A 16 11.73 -5.76 3.26
CA ARG A 16 10.28 -5.78 3.08
C ARG A 16 9.56 -6.30 4.32
N VAL A 17 10.06 -7.36 4.94
CA VAL A 17 9.50 -7.91 6.18
C VAL A 17 9.58 -6.88 7.29
N LEU A 18 10.75 -6.27 7.50
CA LEU A 18 10.95 -5.23 8.51
C LEU A 18 10.00 -4.05 8.28
N ALA A 19 9.92 -3.54 7.06
CA ALA A 19 9.01 -2.45 6.72
C ALA A 19 7.54 -2.82 6.98
N THR A 20 7.16 -4.08 6.77
CA THR A 20 5.80 -4.58 7.06
C THR A 20 5.51 -4.61 8.55
N VAL A 21 6.46 -5.08 9.36
CA VAL A 21 6.33 -5.06 10.82
C VAL A 21 6.19 -3.62 11.33
N VAL A 22 6.99 -2.70 10.80
CA VAL A 22 6.91 -1.27 11.15
C VAL A 22 5.54 -0.67 10.80
N VAL A 23 4.98 -1.01 9.64
CA VAL A 23 3.62 -0.58 9.26
C VAL A 23 2.56 -1.12 10.21
N ILE A 24 2.64 -2.41 10.57
CA ILE A 24 1.71 -3.03 11.53
C ILE A 24 1.80 -2.29 12.87
N TYR A 25 3.02 -2.09 13.38
CA TYR A 25 3.24 -1.33 14.60
C TYR A 25 2.67 0.09 14.51
N HIS A 26 2.91 0.80 13.41
CA HIS A 26 2.42 2.15 13.18
C HIS A 26 0.88 2.20 13.25
N HIS A 27 0.18 1.30 12.55
CA HIS A 27 -1.28 1.26 12.53
C HIS A 27 -1.86 0.88 13.90
N SER A 28 -1.20 0.00 14.65
CA SER A 28 -1.61 -0.34 16.01
C SER A 28 -1.41 0.82 16.99
N ALA A 29 -0.29 1.54 16.86
CA ALA A 29 0.04 2.67 17.73
C ALA A 29 -0.82 3.91 17.49
N LEU A 30 -1.47 4.04 16.32
CA LEU A 30 -2.41 5.14 16.03
C LEU A 30 -3.62 5.17 16.97
N ALA A 31 -3.95 4.07 17.66
CA ALA A 31 -4.97 4.06 18.70
C ALA A 31 -4.57 4.88 19.94
N TYR A 32 -3.27 5.04 20.21
CA TYR A 32 -2.71 5.73 21.38
C TYR A 32 -2.21 7.15 21.07
N TYR A 33 -2.65 7.73 19.95
CA TYR A 33 -2.22 9.06 19.51
C TYR A 33 -2.70 10.15 20.49
N GLY A 34 -1.77 10.94 21.02
CA GLY A 34 -2.02 11.91 22.11
C GLY A 34 -2.81 13.16 21.70
N SER A 35 -2.55 13.71 20.52
CA SER A 35 -3.23 14.95 20.05
C SER A 35 -4.73 14.75 19.77
N PRO A 36 -5.57 15.78 20.00
CA PRO A 36 -7.02 15.75 19.75
C PRO A 36 -7.42 15.55 18.28
N MET A 37 -6.51 15.65 17.30
CA MET A 37 -6.77 15.30 15.90
C MET A 37 -6.75 13.78 15.67
N ARG A 38 -7.61 13.07 16.40
CA ARG A 38 -7.71 11.62 16.42
C ARG A 38 -8.55 11.10 15.26
N ARG A 39 -7.90 10.76 14.14
CA ARG A 39 -8.58 10.26 12.92
C ARG A 39 -8.59 8.74 12.79
N TRP A 40 -8.30 8.00 13.86
CA TRP A 40 -8.29 6.53 13.86
C TRP A 40 -9.68 5.92 14.12
N TYR A 41 -9.81 4.60 13.94
CA TYR A 41 -11.06 3.88 14.15
C TYR A 41 -11.38 3.66 15.63
N VAL A 42 -10.35 3.32 16.41
CA VAL A 42 -10.43 3.05 17.86
C VAL A 42 -9.44 3.98 18.54
N LEU A 43 -9.83 4.60 19.64
CA LEU A 43 -9.03 5.61 20.32
C LEU A 43 -9.00 5.32 21.80
N ASP A 44 -7.79 5.27 22.36
CA ASP A 44 -7.59 5.16 23.80
C ASP A 44 -7.78 6.55 24.44
N PRO A 45 -8.68 6.74 25.43
CA PRO A 45 -8.83 8.03 26.12
C PRO A 45 -7.51 8.61 26.65
N ASP A 46 -6.58 7.76 27.07
CA ASP A 46 -5.31 8.10 27.72
C ASP A 46 -4.10 8.00 26.77
N GLY A 47 -4.30 8.37 25.49
CA GLY A 47 -3.23 8.38 24.49
C GLY A 47 -2.05 9.29 24.87
N THR A 48 -0.85 8.96 24.42
CA THR A 48 0.39 9.64 24.86
C THR A 48 1.07 10.41 23.73
N ILE A 49 1.72 11.52 24.09
CA ILE A 49 2.54 12.32 23.16
C ILE A 49 3.76 11.51 22.67
N ALA A 50 4.23 10.54 23.44
CA ALA A 50 5.36 9.68 23.07
C ALA A 50 5.06 8.84 21.81
N PHE A 51 3.88 8.20 21.75
CA PHE A 51 3.47 7.48 20.53
C PHE A 51 3.32 8.42 19.34
N GLU A 52 2.73 9.61 19.55
CA GLU A 52 2.61 10.62 18.51
C GLU A 52 3.97 11.06 17.94
N ALA A 53 4.96 11.34 18.80
CA ALA A 53 6.31 11.70 18.37
C ALA A 53 6.97 10.58 17.56
N LEU A 54 6.90 9.34 18.06
CA LEU A 54 7.45 8.17 17.37
C LEU A 54 6.79 7.97 16.00
N LEU A 55 5.47 8.06 15.92
CA LEU A 55 4.74 7.89 14.67
C LEU A 55 5.11 8.96 13.65
N ARG A 56 5.25 10.22 14.06
CA ARG A 56 5.69 11.30 13.16
C ARG A 56 7.10 11.12 12.62
N ILE A 57 7.99 10.53 13.40
CA ILE A 57 9.35 10.20 12.94
C ILE A 57 9.30 9.09 11.90
N VAL A 58 8.49 8.06 12.11
CA VAL A 58 8.50 6.85 11.27
C VAL A 58 7.64 6.99 10.02
N ASP A 59 6.54 7.76 10.07
CA ASP A 59 5.56 7.93 8.99
C ASP A 59 6.19 8.30 7.63
N PRO A 60 7.10 9.28 7.52
CA PRO A 60 7.65 9.70 6.23
C PRO A 60 8.50 8.62 5.53
N PHE A 61 9.07 7.68 6.28
CA PHE A 61 9.99 6.68 5.74
C PHE A 61 9.29 5.41 5.24
N GLN A 62 8.12 5.08 5.77
CA GLN A 62 7.44 3.82 5.47
C GLN A 62 7.13 3.67 3.99
N MET A 63 6.35 4.61 3.42
CA MET A 63 5.89 4.50 2.03
C MET A 63 7.03 4.58 1.00
N PRO A 64 7.99 5.52 1.11
CA PRO A 64 9.15 5.54 0.22
C PRO A 64 9.98 4.25 0.25
N ALA A 65 10.18 3.65 1.44
CA ALA A 65 10.89 2.38 1.55
C ALA A 65 10.16 1.25 0.78
N PHE A 66 8.84 1.15 0.92
CA PHE A 66 8.04 0.18 0.17
C PHE A 66 8.10 0.40 -1.34
N PHE A 67 8.00 1.64 -1.81
CA PHE A 67 8.10 1.95 -3.24
C PHE A 67 9.48 1.63 -3.81
N LEU A 68 10.55 1.90 -3.06
CA LEU A 68 11.91 1.55 -3.45
C LEU A 68 12.09 0.03 -3.61
N ILE A 69 11.67 -0.73 -2.61
CA ILE A 69 11.74 -2.20 -2.62
C ILE A 69 10.90 -2.75 -3.79
N ALA A 70 9.69 -2.23 -3.98
CA ALA A 70 8.79 -2.70 -5.03
C ALA A 70 9.30 -2.34 -6.44
N GLY A 71 9.92 -1.17 -6.61
CA GLY A 71 10.57 -0.76 -7.85
C GLY A 71 11.72 -1.70 -8.22
N TRP A 72 12.59 -2.02 -7.25
CA TRP A 72 13.71 -2.96 -7.44
C TRP A 72 13.22 -4.36 -7.85
N LEU A 73 12.21 -4.90 -7.16
CA LEU A 73 11.60 -6.20 -7.48
C LEU A 73 10.93 -6.19 -8.86
N THR A 74 10.31 -5.07 -9.23
CA THR A 74 9.63 -4.91 -10.53
C THR A 74 10.63 -4.89 -11.67
N ALA A 75 11.71 -4.11 -11.59
CA ALA A 75 12.77 -4.05 -12.60
C ALA A 75 13.34 -5.45 -12.87
N ARG A 76 13.68 -6.20 -11.82
CA ARG A 76 14.18 -7.58 -11.92
C ARG A 76 13.15 -8.54 -12.54
N THR A 77 11.86 -8.32 -12.32
CA THR A 77 10.79 -9.12 -12.92
C THR A 77 10.63 -8.82 -14.41
N LEU A 78 10.75 -7.55 -14.82
CA LEU A 78 10.70 -7.12 -16.22
C LEU A 78 11.90 -7.66 -17.02
N HIS A 79 13.11 -7.58 -16.48
CA HIS A 79 14.32 -8.16 -17.11
C HIS A 79 14.22 -9.66 -17.40
N ARG A 80 13.38 -10.39 -16.67
CA ARG A 80 13.17 -11.84 -16.87
C ARG A 80 12.10 -12.18 -17.92
N GLY A 81 11.52 -11.19 -18.59
CA GLY A 81 10.62 -11.42 -19.74
C GLY A 81 9.37 -12.24 -19.39
N ARG A 82 8.72 -11.98 -18.26
CA ARG A 82 7.60 -12.84 -17.81
C ARG A 82 6.31 -12.51 -18.56
N ALA A 83 5.93 -13.36 -19.52
CA ALA A 83 4.62 -13.32 -20.20
C ALA A 83 3.46 -13.21 -19.18
N GLY A 84 2.44 -12.39 -19.45
CA GLY A 84 1.33 -12.17 -18.52
C GLY A 84 1.65 -11.31 -17.28
N PHE A 85 2.68 -10.45 -17.36
CA PHE A 85 3.04 -9.53 -16.27
C PHE A 85 1.84 -8.70 -15.80
N VAL A 86 1.17 -8.00 -16.72
CA VAL A 86 0.03 -7.11 -16.44
C VAL A 86 -1.12 -7.87 -15.77
N GLN A 87 -1.55 -8.99 -16.37
CA GLN A 87 -2.65 -9.81 -15.83
C GLN A 87 -2.37 -10.27 -14.40
N ARG A 88 -1.15 -10.75 -14.10
CA ARG A 88 -0.77 -11.15 -12.73
C ARG A 88 -0.78 -9.97 -11.76
N ARG A 89 -0.39 -8.77 -12.18
CA ARG A 89 -0.43 -7.57 -11.31
C ARG A 89 -1.87 -7.13 -11.05
N LEU A 90 -2.73 -7.14 -12.08
CA LEU A 90 -4.15 -6.84 -11.92
C LEU A 90 -4.84 -7.81 -10.95
N LEU A 91 -4.59 -9.11 -11.09
CA LEU A 91 -5.19 -10.11 -10.18
C LEU A 91 -4.64 -10.05 -8.76
N ARG A 92 -3.36 -9.68 -8.58
CA ARG A 92 -2.73 -9.63 -7.25
C ARG A 92 -2.87 -8.30 -6.52
N LEU A 93 -3.07 -7.19 -7.24
CA LEU A 93 -3.14 -5.85 -6.66
C LEU A 93 -4.49 -5.20 -6.94
N GLY A 94 -4.94 -5.24 -8.20
CA GLY A 94 -6.20 -4.64 -8.62
C GLY A 94 -7.42 -5.32 -7.98
N LEU A 95 -7.50 -6.64 -8.05
CA LEU A 95 -8.63 -7.37 -7.48
C LEU A 95 -8.72 -7.18 -5.94
N PRO A 96 -7.65 -7.35 -5.13
CA PRO A 96 -7.71 -7.05 -3.71
C PRO A 96 -8.02 -5.58 -3.39
N PHE A 97 -7.52 -4.65 -4.20
CA PHE A 97 -7.84 -3.22 -4.06
C PHE A 97 -9.34 -2.98 -4.25
N LEU A 98 -9.94 -3.48 -5.33
CA LEU A 98 -11.36 -3.30 -5.61
C LEU A 98 -12.22 -3.97 -4.54
N VAL A 99 -11.97 -5.26 -4.27
CA VAL A 99 -12.74 -5.98 -3.25
C VAL A 99 -12.64 -5.26 -1.91
N GLY A 100 -11.44 -4.89 -1.47
CA GLY A 100 -11.24 -4.19 -0.21
C GLY A 100 -11.86 -2.78 -0.17
N SER A 101 -11.73 -1.98 -1.23
CA SER A 101 -12.25 -0.61 -1.25
C SER A 101 -13.77 -0.54 -1.33
N TYR A 102 -14.42 -1.54 -1.93
CA TYR A 102 -15.87 -1.60 -2.04
C TYR A 102 -16.56 -2.39 -0.93
N THR A 103 -15.84 -3.18 -0.13
CA THR A 103 -16.44 -3.99 0.95
C THR A 103 -15.89 -3.65 2.33
N LEU A 104 -14.57 -3.77 2.53
CA LEU A 104 -13.94 -3.60 3.84
C LEU A 104 -13.89 -2.14 4.28
N VAL A 105 -13.51 -1.23 3.37
CA VAL A 105 -13.41 0.19 3.69
C VAL A 105 -14.76 0.83 4.06
N PRO A 106 -15.87 0.62 3.32
CA PRO A 106 -17.16 1.18 3.71
C PRO A 106 -17.64 0.64 5.05
N LEU A 107 -17.40 -0.64 5.34
CA LEU A 107 -17.72 -1.23 6.64
C LEU A 107 -16.95 -0.53 7.78
N LEU A 108 -15.65 -0.34 7.61
CA LEU A 108 -14.80 0.34 8.59
C LEU A 108 -15.21 1.82 8.77
N MET A 109 -15.52 2.53 7.69
CA MET A 109 -15.98 3.93 7.73
C MET A 109 -17.36 4.06 8.38
N TYR A 110 -18.27 3.13 8.08
CA TYR A 110 -19.59 3.07 8.71
C TYR A 110 -19.47 2.91 10.23
N LEU A 111 -18.72 1.90 10.69
CA LEU A 111 -18.49 1.66 12.12
C LEU A 111 -17.85 2.87 12.82
N LYS A 112 -16.90 3.53 12.15
CA LYS A 112 -16.30 4.76 12.66
C LYS A 112 -17.32 5.89 12.79
N ARG A 113 -18.15 6.12 11.77
CA ARG A 113 -19.16 7.19 11.78
C ARG A 113 -20.26 6.93 12.80
N THR A 114 -20.69 5.69 12.97
CA THR A 114 -21.69 5.32 13.98
C THR A 114 -21.15 5.55 15.40
N THR A 115 -19.89 5.18 15.66
CA THR A 115 -19.29 5.31 17.01
C THR A 115 -18.80 6.72 17.34
N GLN A 116 -18.29 7.48 16.35
CA GLN A 116 -17.66 8.78 16.60
C GLN A 116 -18.53 9.98 16.19
N SER A 117 -19.43 9.82 15.23
CA SER A 117 -20.29 10.90 14.72
C SER A 117 -21.77 10.68 15.00
N GLY A 118 -22.14 9.53 15.58
CA GLY A 118 -23.53 9.20 15.89
C GLY A 118 -24.40 8.89 14.68
N LEU A 119 -23.81 8.46 13.54
CA LEU A 119 -24.56 8.07 12.35
C LEU A 119 -25.57 6.95 12.67
N GLN A 120 -26.85 7.21 12.42
CA GLN A 120 -27.97 6.28 12.67
C GLN A 120 -28.44 5.54 11.41
N ASP A 121 -27.90 5.88 10.24
CA ASP A 121 -28.30 5.28 8.97
C ASP A 121 -28.07 3.76 8.97
N ARG A 122 -28.87 3.02 8.21
CA ARG A 122 -28.61 1.59 7.98
C ARG A 122 -27.35 1.46 7.14
N PHE A 123 -26.57 0.41 7.38
CA PHE A 123 -25.33 0.16 6.64
C PHE A 123 -25.53 0.19 5.11
N THR A 124 -26.63 -0.38 4.60
CA THR A 124 -26.94 -0.41 3.16
C THR A 124 -27.15 0.97 2.57
N ASP A 125 -27.81 1.86 3.32
CA ASP A 125 -28.16 3.21 2.87
C ASP A 125 -26.90 4.08 2.85
N TYR A 126 -26.05 3.94 3.89
CA TYR A 126 -24.72 4.54 3.89
C TYR A 126 -23.85 4.00 2.76
N TRP A 127 -23.82 2.68 2.56
CA TRP A 127 -22.91 2.04 1.61
C TRP A 127 -23.27 2.37 0.16
N LEU A 128 -24.53 2.15 -0.25
CA LEU A 128 -24.97 2.38 -1.63
C LEU A 128 -25.24 3.85 -1.93
N GLY A 129 -25.70 4.60 -0.94
CA GLY A 129 -25.95 6.03 -1.05
C GLY A 129 -24.68 6.82 -0.82
N ALA A 130 -24.34 7.05 0.45
CA ALA A 130 -23.31 8.02 0.81
C ALA A 130 -21.91 7.64 0.32
N TYR A 131 -21.47 6.42 0.61
CA TYR A 131 -20.12 5.96 0.32
C TYR A 131 -19.81 5.88 -1.17
N LEU A 132 -20.71 5.32 -1.98
CA LEU A 132 -20.47 5.21 -3.43
C LEU A 132 -20.60 6.53 -4.17
N THR A 133 -21.33 7.52 -3.64
CA THR A 133 -21.59 8.78 -4.35
C THR A 133 -20.62 9.90 -3.99
N HIS A 134 -20.33 10.11 -2.70
CA HIS A 134 -19.55 11.26 -2.25
C HIS A 134 -18.49 10.94 -1.19
N ASP A 135 -18.61 9.79 -0.53
CA ASP A 135 -17.77 9.43 0.62
C ASP A 135 -16.74 8.34 0.29
N TYR A 136 -16.50 8.06 -1.00
CA TYR A 136 -15.61 6.98 -1.44
C TYR A 136 -14.17 7.25 -1.00
N ARG A 137 -13.58 6.28 -0.30
CA ARG A 137 -12.19 6.34 0.15
C ARG A 137 -11.51 5.01 -0.09
N ALA A 138 -10.33 5.02 -0.70
CA ALA A 138 -9.51 3.80 -0.79
C ALA A 138 -9.00 3.31 0.58
N GLY A 139 -9.15 4.11 1.65
CA GLY A 139 -8.54 3.81 2.95
C GLY A 139 -7.03 3.62 2.80
N TYR A 140 -6.45 2.67 3.54
CA TYR A 140 -5.03 2.31 3.44
C TYR A 140 -4.69 1.50 2.17
N LEU A 141 -5.69 1.10 1.38
CA LEU A 141 -5.48 0.36 0.13
C LEU A 141 -4.97 1.25 -1.01
N TRP A 142 -4.90 2.57 -0.81
CA TRP A 142 -4.32 3.52 -1.77
C TRP A 142 -2.91 3.12 -2.23
N PHE A 143 -2.13 2.48 -1.33
CA PHE A 143 -0.81 1.98 -1.66
C PHE A 143 -0.85 0.91 -2.76
N LEU A 144 -1.84 0.00 -2.73
CA LEU A 144 -2.01 -1.03 -3.76
C LEU A 144 -2.32 -0.42 -5.13
N SER A 145 -3.21 0.58 -5.18
CA SER A 145 -3.54 1.26 -6.43
C SER A 145 -2.35 2.02 -7.00
N MET A 146 -1.59 2.74 -6.16
CA MET A 146 -0.39 3.46 -6.60
C MET A 146 0.69 2.49 -7.08
N LEU A 147 0.88 1.39 -6.35
CA LEU A 147 1.82 0.36 -6.73
C LEU A 147 1.45 -0.29 -8.08
N LEU A 148 0.16 -0.52 -8.32
CA LEU A 148 -0.32 -1.00 -9.61
C LEU A 148 -0.01 0.02 -10.72
N VAL A 149 -0.34 1.29 -10.52
CA VAL A 149 -0.04 2.37 -11.49
C VAL A 149 1.44 2.42 -11.82
N PHE A 150 2.32 2.43 -10.82
CA PHE A 150 3.77 2.47 -11.06
C PHE A 150 4.29 1.23 -11.78
N GLN A 151 3.75 0.05 -11.49
CA GLN A 151 4.15 -1.18 -12.19
C GLN A 151 3.67 -1.22 -13.65
N LEU A 152 2.48 -0.70 -13.93
CA LEU A 152 1.99 -0.57 -15.30
C LEU A 152 2.78 0.48 -16.07
N ALA A 153 3.08 1.63 -15.46
CA ALA A 153 3.94 2.66 -16.04
C ALA A 153 5.34 2.10 -16.36
N ALA A 154 5.97 1.40 -15.42
CA ALA A 154 7.27 0.76 -15.62
C ALA A 154 7.24 -0.27 -16.76
N TRP A 155 6.16 -1.07 -16.87
CA TRP A 155 5.99 -2.01 -17.96
C TRP A 155 5.80 -1.32 -19.32
N SER A 156 4.98 -0.26 -19.37
CA SER A 156 4.77 0.54 -20.60
C SER A 156 6.07 1.19 -21.06
N LEU A 157 6.82 1.82 -20.16
CA LEU A 157 8.14 2.38 -20.46
C LEU A 157 9.11 1.31 -20.95
N HIS A 158 9.13 0.13 -20.31
CA HIS A 158 9.99 -0.98 -20.73
C HIS A 158 9.67 -1.47 -22.14
N ARG A 159 8.37 -1.53 -22.50
CA ARG A 159 7.93 -1.95 -23.83
C ARG A 159 8.19 -0.89 -24.91
N ALA A 160 8.20 0.39 -24.53
CA ALA A 160 8.47 1.51 -25.42
C ALA A 160 9.98 1.74 -25.68
N ARG A 161 10.89 1.04 -24.96
CA ARG A 161 12.34 1.19 -25.21
C ARG A 161 12.70 0.63 -26.59
N PRO A 162 13.31 1.44 -27.48
CA PRO A 162 13.79 0.93 -28.77
C PRO A 162 14.88 -0.13 -28.54
N ARG A 163 14.88 -1.19 -29.38
CA ARG A 163 15.84 -2.30 -29.36
C ARG A 163 17.31 -1.88 -29.56
N SER A 164 17.57 -0.60 -29.84
CA SER A 164 18.90 -0.02 -30.04
C SER A 164 19.79 -0.03 -28.77
N PHE A 165 19.26 -0.40 -27.61
CA PHE A 165 20.01 -0.56 -26.36
C PHE A 165 20.33 -2.01 -26.00
N GLU A 166 20.10 -2.97 -26.91
CA GLU A 166 20.67 -4.31 -26.73
C GLU A 166 22.19 -4.22 -26.86
N PRO A 167 22.96 -4.61 -25.81
CA PRO A 167 24.40 -4.68 -25.92
C PRO A 167 24.73 -5.64 -27.07
N ALA A 168 25.63 -5.21 -27.95
CA ALA A 168 26.07 -6.02 -29.09
C ALA A 168 26.40 -7.46 -28.63
N PRO A 169 26.02 -8.49 -29.41
CA PRO A 169 26.39 -9.86 -29.09
C PRO A 169 27.90 -9.92 -28.89
N ARG A 170 28.33 -10.45 -27.74
CA ARG A 170 29.75 -10.63 -27.48
C ARG A 170 30.29 -11.66 -28.49
N PRO A 171 31.43 -11.38 -29.13
CA PRO A 171 32.06 -12.32 -30.07
C PRO A 171 32.47 -13.61 -29.37
#